data_AF-A0A938LY44-F1
#
_entry.id   AF-A0A938LY44-F1
#
_cell.length_a   1.000
_cell.length_b   1.000
_cell.length_c   1.000
_cell.angle_alpha   90.00
_cell.angle_beta   90.00
_cell.angle_gamma   90.00
#
_symmetry.space_group_name_H-M   'P 1'
#
loop_
_entity.id
_entity.type
_entity.pdbx_description
1 polymer ?
#
loop_
_entity_poly.entity_id
_entity_poly.type
_entity_poly.pdbx_seq_one_letter_code
_entity_poly.pdbx_strand_id
1 'polypeptide(L)'
;MVESAAAYRCMNPYSSAQFVSKSFFPMFPGHLCGCKCWSIEEVGRSRYTGGQPVCRAHPMTKDQAGVKVMAEQVNRREFLKTTMAAAAGATGLADTGRGANPPAEAPGANGMPMGRIKNLRISRLISGGNLISGWAHARDLIYVHHLMNNYNTEAKVLETLAVLEENGVNTIIADPRKKPMEIFKKHWSQGGKIQWIAEGHPTPEDPKTNIKASVDWGASAVYLQGVIGDRWLKEGHVEKLGECVEYIKSLGVPGGLGAHLLDVIINSEALGFDPDFYVKTLHHTNYWSARRPDQGPDVVGNRADNFWEPTPEKTIEFMKTVQKPWI
;
A
#
# COMPACT_ATOMS: atom_id res chain seq x y z
N MET A 1 54.69 -29.77 19.90
CA MET A 1 53.84 -30.42 20.90
C MET A 1 53.27 -29.36 21.81
N VAL A 2 52.04 -29.60 22.29
CA VAL A 2 51.20 -28.85 23.25
C VAL A 2 50.06 -28.07 22.61
N GLU A 3 48.88 -28.69 22.76
CA GLU A 3 47.52 -28.18 22.58
C GLU A 3 47.18 -27.11 23.61
N SER A 4 46.28 -26.20 23.25
CA SER A 4 45.36 -25.58 24.21
C SER A 4 44.04 -25.28 23.49
N ALA A 5 43.00 -25.99 23.90
CA ALA A 5 41.63 -25.78 23.48
C ALA A 5 41.05 -24.48 24.06
N ALA A 6 40.27 -23.76 23.27
CA ALA A 6 39.35 -22.73 23.76
C ALA A 6 37.94 -23.05 23.24
N ALA A 7 37.06 -23.41 24.15
CA ALA A 7 35.64 -23.65 23.89
C ALA A 7 34.90 -22.31 23.77
N TYR A 8 34.21 -22.10 22.64
CA TYR A 8 33.25 -21.00 22.50
C TYR A 8 31.83 -21.53 22.71
N ARG A 9 31.18 -21.00 23.75
CA ARG A 9 29.82 -21.31 24.20
C ARG A 9 28.84 -20.45 23.39
N CYS A 10 27.98 -21.10 22.61
CA CYS A 10 26.91 -20.43 21.87
C CYS A 10 25.73 -20.16 22.83
N MET A 11 25.42 -18.89 23.10
CA MET A 11 24.22 -18.50 23.86
C MET A 11 23.08 -18.18 22.88
N ASN A 12 22.00 -18.96 22.99
CA ASN A 12 20.74 -18.79 22.29
C ASN A 12 19.73 -18.11 23.24
N PRO A 13 19.20 -16.91 22.95
CA PRO A 13 18.18 -16.29 23.79
C PRO A 13 16.81 -16.33 23.10
N TYR A 14 16.09 -17.44 23.26
CA TYR A 14 14.62 -17.46 23.24
C TYR A 14 14.12 -18.47 24.29
N SER A 15 13.61 -17.96 25.40
CA SER A 15 12.72 -18.69 26.30
C SER A 15 11.95 -17.70 27.16
N SER A 16 10.64 -17.60 26.94
CA SER A 16 9.62 -17.84 27.97
C SER A 16 8.26 -17.27 27.54
N ALA A 17 7.33 -18.16 27.21
CA ALA A 17 5.91 -17.98 27.51
C ALA A 17 5.23 -19.36 27.41
N GLN A 18 4.98 -19.94 28.57
CA GLN A 18 4.18 -21.14 28.75
C GLN A 18 2.71 -20.81 28.48
N PHE A 19 2.04 -21.61 27.66
CA PHE A 19 0.61 -21.87 27.83
C PHE A 19 0.33 -23.35 27.63
N VAL A 20 -0.31 -23.92 28.65
CA VAL A 20 -0.70 -25.31 28.79
C VAL A 20 -2.09 -25.48 28.17
N SER A 21 -2.24 -26.39 27.21
CA SER A 21 -3.45 -27.23 27.19
C SER A 21 -3.10 -28.59 26.60
N LYS A 22 -3.44 -29.63 27.37
CA LYS A 22 -3.27 -31.05 27.06
C LYS A 22 -4.42 -31.50 26.16
N SER A 23 -4.12 -32.28 25.13
CA SER A 23 -5.00 -33.35 24.64
C SER A 23 -4.16 -34.44 23.99
N PHE A 24 -4.62 -35.67 24.18
CA PHE A 24 -3.88 -36.93 24.27
C PHE A 24 -3.93 -37.74 22.95
N PHE A 25 -2.80 -38.37 22.59
CA PHE A 25 -2.61 -39.69 21.92
C PHE A 25 -2.93 -39.90 20.42
N PRO A 26 -2.33 -40.93 19.73
CA PRO A 26 -1.02 -41.58 19.93
C PRO A 26 -0.13 -41.67 18.67
N MET A 27 1.16 -41.90 18.93
CA MET A 27 2.15 -42.46 18.00
C MET A 27 1.89 -43.95 17.71
N PHE A 28 2.17 -44.38 16.47
CA PHE A 28 2.73 -45.71 16.17
C PHE A 28 3.85 -45.58 15.11
N PRO A 29 4.85 -46.49 15.08
CA PRO A 29 6.17 -46.23 14.52
C PRO A 29 6.46 -46.96 13.20
N GLY A 30 7.39 -46.39 12.44
CA GLY A 30 8.40 -47.12 11.66
C GLY A 30 8.06 -47.42 10.19
N HIS A 31 8.87 -46.89 9.27
CA HIS A 31 9.80 -47.70 8.47
C HIS A 31 10.80 -46.83 7.70
N LEU A 32 12.02 -47.37 7.61
CA LEU A 32 13.24 -46.80 7.02
C LEU A 32 13.14 -46.68 5.50
N CYS A 33 13.72 -45.62 4.92
CA CYS A 33 14.59 -45.74 3.74
C CYS A 33 15.48 -44.50 3.61
N GLY A 34 16.77 -44.72 3.37
CA GLY A 34 17.84 -43.76 3.57
C GLY A 34 17.99 -42.69 2.49
N CYS A 35 18.46 -41.52 2.91
CA CYS A 35 19.04 -40.52 2.02
C CYS A 35 20.54 -40.44 2.29
N LYS A 36 21.31 -40.80 1.26
CA LYS A 36 22.75 -40.57 1.18
C LYS A 36 23.01 -39.06 1.13
N CYS A 37 23.92 -38.60 1.98
CA CYS A 37 24.61 -37.34 1.82
C CYS A 37 25.28 -37.27 0.44
N TRP A 38 25.16 -36.13 -0.23
CA TRP A 38 26.11 -35.71 -1.25
C TRP A 38 26.62 -34.32 -0.88
N SER A 39 27.94 -34.23 -0.76
CA SER A 39 28.72 -33.03 -0.53
C SER A 39 28.75 -32.16 -1.78
N ILE A 40 28.78 -30.85 -1.53
CA ILE A 40 29.07 -29.79 -2.49
C ILE A 40 30.55 -29.85 -2.84
N GLU A 41 30.88 -30.03 -4.12
CA GLU A 41 32.08 -29.48 -4.76
C GLU A 41 31.93 -29.51 -6.30
N GLU A 42 32.13 -28.32 -6.89
CA GLU A 42 32.56 -28.03 -8.27
C GLU A 42 31.77 -28.52 -9.49
N VAL A 43 30.93 -27.63 -10.04
CA VAL A 43 30.74 -27.37 -11.49
C VAL A 43 30.28 -25.90 -11.58
N GLY A 44 30.78 -24.97 -12.39
CA GLY A 44 31.59 -24.98 -13.59
C GLY A 44 31.24 -23.66 -14.30
N ARG A 45 32.26 -22.94 -14.79
CA ARG A 45 32.17 -21.60 -15.41
C ARG A 45 31.12 -21.53 -16.51
N SER A 46 30.23 -20.53 -16.44
CA SER A 46 29.52 -19.97 -17.60
C SER A 46 29.65 -18.46 -17.57
N ARG A 47 30.36 -17.92 -18.57
CA ARG A 47 30.44 -16.48 -18.86
C ARG A 47 29.15 -16.08 -19.57
N TYR A 48 28.31 -15.29 -18.92
CA TYR A 48 27.31 -14.50 -19.63
C TYR A 48 27.88 -13.11 -19.91
N THR A 49 28.24 -12.88 -21.16
CA THR A 49 28.48 -11.57 -21.75
C THR A 49 27.13 -10.97 -22.13
N GLY A 50 26.65 -9.99 -21.37
CA GLY A 50 25.48 -9.18 -21.70
C GLY A 50 25.78 -7.73 -21.37
N GLY A 51 26.10 -6.94 -22.39
CA GLY A 51 26.53 -5.56 -22.26
C GLY A 51 25.45 -4.66 -21.67
N GLN A 52 25.86 -3.78 -20.75
CA GLN A 52 25.10 -2.61 -20.36
C GLN A 52 25.09 -1.59 -21.51
N PRO A 53 23.94 -1.01 -21.91
CA PRO A 53 23.96 0.16 -22.75
C PRO A 53 24.40 1.36 -21.90
N VAL A 54 25.59 1.86 -22.20
CA VAL A 54 26.10 3.14 -21.69
C VAL A 54 25.38 4.24 -22.44
N CYS A 55 24.39 4.88 -21.82
CA CYS A 55 23.77 6.09 -22.37
C CYS A 55 24.78 7.23 -22.32
N ARG A 56 25.42 7.54 -23.44
CA ARG A 56 26.18 8.77 -23.65
C ARG A 56 25.20 9.95 -23.72
N ALA A 57 25.33 10.90 -22.81
CA ALA A 57 24.67 12.19 -22.94
C ALA A 57 25.18 12.92 -24.19
N HIS A 58 24.26 13.31 -25.10
CA HIS A 58 24.51 14.37 -26.07
C HIS A 58 23.73 15.61 -25.62
N PRO A 59 24.33 16.82 -25.69
CA PRO A 59 23.67 18.04 -25.26
C PRO A 59 22.57 18.41 -26.26
N MET A 60 21.33 18.61 -25.79
CA MET A 60 20.27 19.20 -26.60
C MET A 60 20.35 20.73 -26.56
N THR A 61 20.38 21.30 -27.76
CA THR A 61 20.36 22.73 -28.05
C THR A 61 19.05 23.38 -27.61
N LYS A 62 19.16 24.64 -27.20
CA LYS A 62 18.05 25.54 -26.90
C LYS A 62 17.13 25.70 -28.11
N ASP A 63 15.84 25.78 -27.80
CA ASP A 63 14.76 26.48 -28.52
C ASP A 63 13.58 25.57 -28.87
N GLN A 64 12.56 25.61 -28.02
CA GLN A 64 11.16 25.76 -28.41
C GLN A 64 10.32 26.04 -27.15
N ALA A 65 10.12 27.33 -26.90
CA ALA A 65 9.17 27.82 -25.92
C ALA A 65 7.75 27.74 -26.51
N GLY A 66 6.81 27.15 -25.76
CA GLY A 66 5.41 27.05 -26.16
C GLY A 66 4.52 26.65 -24.99
N VAL A 67 4.01 27.66 -24.27
CA VAL A 67 2.85 27.67 -23.36
C VAL A 67 2.81 26.60 -22.26
N LYS A 68 3.44 26.91 -21.13
CA LYS A 68 3.15 26.29 -19.83
C LYS A 68 2.06 27.12 -19.14
N VAL A 69 0.81 26.64 -19.12
CA VAL A 69 -0.12 27.04 -18.05
C VAL A 69 0.28 26.20 -16.84
N MET A 70 1.18 26.72 -16.02
CA MET A 70 1.43 26.18 -14.69
C MET A 70 0.28 26.67 -13.81
N ALA A 71 -0.66 25.79 -13.47
CA ALA A 71 -1.49 26.04 -12.31
C ALA A 71 -0.56 26.10 -11.10
N GLU A 72 -0.59 27.20 -10.35
CA GLU A 72 0.25 27.39 -9.17
C GLU A 72 -0.12 26.33 -8.12
N GLN A 73 0.84 25.45 -7.82
CA GLN A 73 0.74 24.52 -6.70
C GLN A 73 0.47 25.33 -5.43
N VAL A 74 -0.57 24.94 -4.68
CA VAL A 74 -0.92 25.67 -3.47
C VAL A 74 0.18 25.46 -2.43
N ASN A 75 0.87 26.55 -2.08
CA ASN A 75 1.89 26.49 -1.05
C ASN A 75 1.24 26.18 0.30
N ARG A 76 1.67 25.10 0.95
CA ARG A 76 1.21 24.65 2.27
C ARG A 76 1.13 25.77 3.32
N ARG A 77 2.07 26.73 3.30
CA ARG A 77 2.06 27.87 4.25
C ARG A 77 0.93 28.85 3.97
N GLU A 78 0.51 29.00 2.72
CA GLU A 78 -0.57 29.91 2.34
C GLU A 78 -1.93 29.29 2.66
N PHE A 79 -2.15 28.02 2.32
CA PHE A 79 -3.42 27.36 2.63
C PHE A 79 -3.71 27.31 4.14
N LEU A 80 -2.70 26.97 4.97
CA LEU A 80 -2.85 26.93 6.44
C LEU A 80 -3.06 28.33 7.05
N LYS A 81 -2.48 29.38 6.46
CA LYS A 81 -2.73 30.76 6.89
C LYS A 81 -4.15 31.19 6.54
N THR A 82 -4.66 30.82 5.36
CA THR A 82 -6.01 31.17 4.92
C THR A 82 -7.09 30.46 5.76
N THR A 83 -6.88 29.19 6.13
CA THR A 83 -7.80 28.46 7.02
C THR A 83 -7.79 28.98 8.47
N MET A 84 -6.64 29.44 8.99
CA MET A 84 -6.59 30.07 10.32
C MET A 84 -7.15 31.50 10.33
N ALA A 85 -7.02 32.26 9.24
CA ALA A 85 -7.60 33.59 9.12
C ALA A 85 -9.14 33.55 9.01
N ALA A 86 -9.70 32.51 8.38
CA ALA A 86 -11.15 32.29 8.33
C ALA A 86 -11.76 31.98 9.72
N ALA A 87 -10.97 31.46 10.66
CA ALA A 87 -11.43 31.17 12.03
C ALA A 87 -11.50 32.39 12.95
N ALA A 88 -10.89 33.53 12.59
CA ALA A 88 -10.81 34.72 13.43
C ALA A 88 -11.82 35.83 13.08
N GLY A 89 -12.69 35.62 12.08
CA GLY A 89 -13.52 36.68 11.48
C GLY A 89 -15.05 36.47 11.49
N ALA A 90 -15.57 35.45 12.16
CA ALA A 90 -17.02 35.16 12.17
C ALA A 90 -17.59 35.08 13.59
N THR A 91 -17.71 36.23 14.27
CA THR A 91 -18.69 36.38 15.36
C THR A 91 -20.06 36.65 14.73
N GLY A 92 -20.80 35.59 14.42
CA GLY A 92 -22.15 35.71 13.88
C GLY A 92 -22.76 34.37 13.47
N LEU A 93 -23.55 33.78 14.38
CA LEU A 93 -24.62 32.79 14.16
C LEU A 93 -24.44 31.81 12.98
N ALA A 94 -23.84 30.66 13.27
CA ALA A 94 -24.14 29.42 12.57
C ALA A 94 -23.93 28.25 13.54
N ASP A 95 -25.02 27.81 14.17
CA ASP A 95 -25.13 26.44 14.69
C ASP A 95 -25.22 25.50 13.49
N THR A 96 -24.08 25.17 12.90
CA THR A 96 -23.98 24.05 11.96
C THR A 96 -23.46 22.86 12.73
N GLY A 97 -24.39 21.99 13.09
CA GLY A 97 -24.12 20.76 13.83
C GLY A 97 -22.84 20.09 13.35
N ARG A 98 -21.94 19.81 14.30
CA ARG A 98 -20.92 18.77 14.15
C ARG A 98 -21.63 17.56 13.55
N GLY A 99 -21.31 17.25 12.30
CA GLY A 99 -21.97 16.21 11.52
C GLY A 99 -22.12 14.96 12.37
N ALA A 100 -23.36 14.55 12.62
CA ALA A 100 -23.62 13.27 13.24
C ALA A 100 -22.92 12.20 12.40
N ASN A 101 -22.13 11.33 13.04
CA ASN A 101 -21.55 10.19 12.35
C ASN A 101 -22.67 9.46 11.60
N PRO A 102 -22.47 9.09 10.33
CA PRO A 102 -23.48 8.34 9.60
C PRO A 102 -23.87 7.09 10.41
N PRO A 103 -25.15 6.65 10.33
CA PRO A 103 -25.63 5.49 11.06
C PRO A 103 -24.67 4.31 10.92
N ALA A 104 -24.33 3.68 12.03
CA ALA A 104 -23.43 2.53 12.01
C ALA A 104 -24.03 1.43 11.12
N GLU A 105 -23.23 0.93 10.18
CA GLU A 105 -23.62 -0.20 9.34
C GLU A 105 -23.86 -1.44 10.22
N ALA A 106 -24.86 -2.25 9.85
CA ALA A 106 -25.07 -3.54 10.51
C ALA A 106 -23.76 -4.36 10.47
N PRO A 107 -23.41 -5.10 11.53
CA PRO A 107 -22.22 -5.95 11.52
C PRO A 107 -22.21 -6.97 10.38
N GLY A 108 -21.02 -7.35 9.92
CA GLY A 108 -20.79 -8.45 9.00
C GLY A 108 -20.83 -9.82 9.71
N ALA A 109 -20.39 -10.86 9.00
CA ALA A 109 -20.21 -12.18 9.60
C ALA A 109 -19.28 -12.08 10.83
N ASN A 110 -19.54 -12.91 11.85
CA ASN A 110 -18.81 -12.93 13.13
C ASN A 110 -18.70 -11.56 13.83
N GLY A 111 -19.64 -10.65 13.58
CA GLY A 111 -19.64 -9.32 14.19
C GLY A 111 -18.62 -8.34 13.60
N MET A 112 -18.04 -8.64 12.42
CA MET A 112 -17.08 -7.75 11.74
C MET A 112 -17.67 -6.33 11.60
N PRO A 113 -17.01 -5.28 12.15
CA PRO A 113 -17.47 -3.92 11.96
C PRO A 113 -17.43 -3.53 10.48
N MET A 114 -18.46 -2.82 10.03
CA MET A 114 -18.61 -2.44 8.63
C MET A 114 -18.59 -0.92 8.46
N GLY A 115 -18.25 -0.46 7.27
CA GLY A 115 -18.33 0.92 6.82
C GLY A 115 -18.84 0.98 5.39
N ARG A 116 -18.91 2.20 4.85
CA ARG A 116 -19.42 2.44 3.50
C ARG A 116 -18.55 3.45 2.76
N ILE A 117 -18.25 3.14 1.50
CA ILE A 117 -17.68 4.07 0.52
C ILE A 117 -18.64 4.06 -0.67
N LYS A 118 -19.43 5.13 -0.82
CA LYS A 118 -20.53 5.21 -1.79
C LYS A 118 -21.46 3.98 -1.71
N ASN A 119 -21.54 3.19 -2.77
CA ASN A 119 -22.34 1.98 -2.86
C ASN A 119 -21.66 0.75 -2.23
N LEU A 120 -20.36 0.80 -1.94
CA LEU A 120 -19.61 -0.33 -1.37
C LEU A 120 -19.80 -0.42 0.14
N ARG A 121 -20.25 -1.58 0.61
CA ARG A 121 -20.24 -1.93 2.04
C ARG A 121 -18.95 -2.71 2.32
N ILE A 122 -18.08 -2.13 3.14
CA ILE A 122 -16.69 -2.57 3.30
C ILE A 122 -16.44 -2.96 4.76
N SER A 123 -15.75 -4.07 5.01
CA SER A 123 -15.28 -4.44 6.34
C SER A 123 -14.25 -3.42 6.86
N ARG A 124 -14.33 -3.06 8.14
CA ARG A 124 -13.38 -2.12 8.76
C ARG A 124 -11.96 -2.67 8.85
N LEU A 125 -11.80 -3.98 8.75
CA LEU A 125 -10.54 -4.63 8.42
C LEU A 125 -10.52 -4.93 6.92
N ILE A 126 -9.51 -4.43 6.21
CA ILE A 126 -9.29 -4.65 4.77
C ILE A 126 -8.00 -5.45 4.62
N SER A 127 -8.02 -6.46 3.76
CA SER A 127 -6.83 -7.25 3.46
C SER A 127 -5.87 -6.48 2.55
N GLY A 128 -4.57 -6.53 2.84
CA GLY A 128 -3.51 -6.00 1.97
C GLY A 128 -2.98 -7.07 1.02
N GLY A 129 -2.86 -6.75 -0.26
CA GLY A 129 -2.52 -7.68 -1.34
C GLY A 129 -1.07 -7.62 -1.84
N ASN A 130 -0.24 -6.68 -1.37
CA ASN A 130 1.14 -6.52 -1.85
C ASN A 130 1.96 -7.82 -1.82
N LEU A 131 1.80 -8.62 -0.76
CA LEU A 131 2.51 -9.88 -0.59
C LEU A 131 2.10 -10.94 -1.64
N ILE A 132 0.86 -10.88 -2.17
CA ILE A 132 0.40 -11.76 -3.24
C ILE A 132 1.23 -11.54 -4.51
N SER A 133 1.55 -10.27 -4.80
CA SER A 133 2.38 -9.83 -5.93
C SER A 133 3.89 -9.88 -5.66
N GLY A 134 4.29 -10.36 -4.47
CA GLY A 134 5.69 -10.44 -4.06
C GLY A 134 6.30 -9.11 -3.61
N TRP A 135 5.52 -8.04 -3.50
CA TRP A 135 5.98 -6.76 -2.97
C TRP A 135 6.13 -6.86 -1.46
N ALA A 136 7.36 -6.72 -0.96
CA ALA A 136 7.66 -6.71 0.45
C ALA A 136 8.56 -5.52 0.79
N HIS A 137 8.09 -4.67 1.70
CA HIS A 137 8.88 -3.58 2.27
C HIS A 137 9.88 -4.14 3.29
N ALA A 138 10.93 -4.79 2.76
CA ALA A 138 11.84 -5.63 3.52
C ALA A 138 13.24 -5.01 3.66
N ARG A 139 13.40 -3.72 3.31
CA ARG A 139 14.67 -2.98 3.42
C ARG A 139 15.82 -3.71 2.69
N ASP A 140 16.81 -4.18 3.43
CA ASP A 140 17.99 -4.89 2.97
C ASP A 140 17.79 -6.42 2.85
N LEU A 141 16.66 -6.95 3.31
CA LEU A 141 16.32 -8.38 3.21
C LEU A 141 15.79 -8.70 1.80
N ILE A 142 16.66 -8.57 0.81
CA ILE A 142 16.32 -8.72 -0.61
C ILE A 142 15.71 -10.09 -0.94
N TYR A 143 15.91 -11.13 -0.13
CA TYR A 143 15.33 -12.46 -0.37
C TYR A 143 13.83 -12.54 -0.04
N VAL A 144 13.26 -11.58 0.71
CA VAL A 144 11.87 -11.66 1.19
C VAL A 144 10.88 -11.61 0.03
N HIS A 145 11.16 -10.87 -1.05
CA HIS A 145 10.29 -10.89 -2.23
C HIS A 145 10.19 -12.29 -2.86
N HIS A 146 11.30 -13.05 -2.89
CA HIS A 146 11.28 -14.44 -3.35
C HIS A 146 10.46 -15.31 -2.39
N LEU A 147 10.60 -15.14 -1.08
CA LEU A 147 9.79 -15.87 -0.11
C LEU A 147 8.29 -15.59 -0.30
N MET A 148 7.88 -14.34 -0.46
CA MET A 148 6.49 -13.97 -0.69
C MET A 148 5.95 -14.57 -1.99
N ASN A 149 6.75 -14.55 -3.07
CA ASN A 149 6.35 -15.15 -4.34
C ASN A 149 6.17 -16.67 -4.26
N ASN A 150 7.03 -17.37 -3.53
CA ASN A 150 6.97 -18.83 -3.38
C ASN A 150 5.92 -19.28 -2.36
N TYR A 151 5.68 -18.51 -1.28
CA TYR A 151 4.69 -18.82 -0.26
C TYR A 151 3.26 -18.58 -0.76
N ASN A 152 3.02 -17.43 -1.40
CA ASN A 152 1.71 -17.05 -1.93
C ASN A 152 1.43 -17.76 -3.26
N THR A 153 1.39 -19.09 -3.21
CA THR A 153 0.88 -19.92 -4.31
C THR A 153 -0.60 -19.64 -4.54
N GLU A 154 -1.11 -19.95 -5.74
CA GLU A 154 -2.53 -19.76 -6.06
C GLU A 154 -3.45 -20.42 -5.02
N ALA A 155 -3.19 -21.70 -4.68
CA ALA A 155 -3.95 -22.43 -3.68
C ALA A 155 -3.91 -21.74 -2.30
N LYS A 156 -2.75 -21.24 -1.89
CA LYS A 156 -2.61 -20.58 -0.59
C LYS A 156 -3.33 -19.23 -0.53
N VAL A 157 -3.31 -18.49 -1.63
CA VAL A 157 -4.04 -17.21 -1.71
C VAL A 157 -5.55 -17.45 -1.71
N LEU A 158 -6.04 -18.44 -2.45
CA LEU A 158 -7.47 -18.82 -2.42
C LEU A 158 -7.92 -19.25 -1.01
N GLU A 159 -7.12 -20.07 -0.32
CA GLU A 159 -7.35 -20.44 1.08
C GLU A 159 -7.42 -19.19 1.98
N THR A 160 -6.51 -18.24 1.78
CA THR A 160 -6.49 -16.98 2.54
C THR A 160 -7.74 -16.15 2.28
N LEU A 161 -8.19 -16.04 1.02
CA LEU A 161 -9.41 -15.31 0.66
C LEU A 161 -10.66 -15.95 1.29
N ALA A 162 -10.75 -17.29 1.31
CA ALA A 162 -11.85 -18.00 1.96
C ALA A 162 -11.87 -17.73 3.47
N VAL A 163 -10.73 -17.81 4.17
CA VAL A 163 -10.63 -17.53 5.60
C VAL A 163 -11.00 -16.08 5.92
N LEU A 164 -10.62 -15.12 5.08
CA LEU A 164 -11.02 -13.72 5.23
C LEU A 164 -12.55 -13.58 5.19
N GLU A 165 -13.19 -14.18 4.19
CA GLU A 165 -14.65 -14.13 4.02
C GLU A 165 -15.40 -14.83 5.15
N GLU A 166 -14.93 -16.00 5.60
CA GLU A 166 -15.48 -16.73 6.75
C GLU A 166 -15.46 -15.89 8.02
N ASN A 167 -14.48 -14.98 8.16
CA ASN A 167 -14.34 -14.07 9.28
C ASN A 167 -14.96 -12.68 9.04
N GLY A 168 -15.72 -12.51 7.95
CA GLY A 168 -16.44 -11.29 7.64
C GLY A 168 -15.62 -10.19 6.97
N VAL A 169 -14.32 -10.41 6.72
CA VAL A 169 -13.53 -9.50 5.86
C VAL A 169 -14.00 -9.68 4.43
N ASN A 170 -14.47 -8.60 3.81
CA ASN A 170 -15.10 -8.66 2.49
C ASN A 170 -14.38 -7.83 1.43
N THR A 171 -13.23 -7.25 1.77
CA THR A 171 -12.51 -6.31 0.89
C THR A 171 -11.01 -6.55 0.95
N ILE A 172 -10.36 -6.49 -0.22
CA ILE A 172 -8.90 -6.54 -0.39
C ILE A 172 -8.42 -5.37 -1.26
N ILE A 173 -7.29 -4.78 -0.88
CA ILE A 173 -6.54 -3.83 -1.71
C ILE A 173 -5.35 -4.56 -2.33
N ALA A 174 -5.26 -4.57 -3.65
CA ALA A 174 -4.13 -5.20 -4.36
C ALA A 174 -3.83 -4.48 -5.67
N ASP A 175 -2.59 -4.58 -6.13
CA ASP A 175 -2.17 -4.04 -7.42
C ASP A 175 -2.77 -4.84 -8.60
N PRO A 176 -3.05 -4.20 -9.74
CA PRO A 176 -3.66 -4.82 -10.92
C PRO A 176 -2.63 -5.60 -11.74
N ARG A 177 -1.78 -6.39 -11.06
CA ARG A 177 -0.88 -7.35 -11.72
C ARG A 177 -1.63 -8.61 -12.11
N LYS A 178 -1.08 -9.30 -13.11
CA LYS A 178 -1.63 -10.54 -13.66
C LYS A 178 -1.97 -11.57 -12.56
N LYS A 179 -1.05 -11.81 -11.62
CA LYS A 179 -1.22 -12.84 -10.58
C LYS A 179 -2.43 -12.55 -9.65
N PRO A 180 -2.54 -11.40 -8.97
CA PRO A 180 -3.76 -11.08 -8.21
C PRO A 180 -5.04 -11.15 -9.05
N MET A 181 -5.03 -10.55 -10.25
CA MET A 181 -6.19 -10.50 -11.13
C MET A 181 -6.69 -11.90 -11.55
N GLU A 182 -5.79 -12.83 -11.87
CA GLU A 182 -6.14 -14.22 -12.19
C GLU A 182 -6.68 -14.96 -10.97
N ILE A 183 -6.07 -14.76 -9.79
CA ILE A 183 -6.53 -15.38 -8.53
C ILE A 183 -7.93 -14.89 -8.16
N PHE A 184 -8.22 -13.59 -8.26
CA PHE A 184 -9.55 -13.06 -7.94
C PHE A 184 -10.62 -13.60 -8.88
N LYS A 185 -10.32 -13.66 -10.19
CA LYS A 185 -11.22 -14.28 -11.16
C LYS A 185 -11.52 -15.74 -10.83
N LYS A 186 -10.49 -16.49 -10.41
CA LYS A 186 -10.66 -17.88 -9.97
C LYS A 186 -11.50 -17.98 -8.70
N HIS A 187 -11.22 -17.15 -7.69
CA HIS A 187 -11.99 -17.07 -6.44
C HIS A 187 -13.47 -16.81 -6.70
N TRP A 188 -13.80 -15.82 -7.53
CA TRP A 188 -15.19 -15.51 -7.89
C TRP A 188 -15.86 -16.64 -8.68
N SER A 189 -15.12 -17.33 -9.57
CA SER A 189 -15.66 -18.49 -10.29
C SER A 189 -16.01 -19.67 -9.36
N GLN A 190 -15.43 -19.71 -8.16
CA GLN A 190 -15.70 -20.71 -7.11
C GLN A 190 -16.75 -20.24 -6.10
N GLY A 191 -17.39 -19.09 -6.33
CA GLY A 191 -18.44 -18.54 -5.46
C GLY A 191 -17.95 -17.56 -4.40
N GLY A 192 -16.65 -17.25 -4.37
CA GLY A 192 -16.09 -16.18 -3.55
C GLY A 192 -16.70 -14.81 -3.86
N LYS A 193 -16.70 -13.90 -2.90
CA LYS A 193 -17.39 -12.59 -2.94
C LYS A 193 -16.50 -11.41 -2.56
N ILE A 194 -15.20 -11.62 -2.36
CA ILE A 194 -14.26 -10.58 -1.95
C ILE A 194 -14.31 -9.42 -2.96
N GLN A 195 -14.48 -8.21 -2.44
CA GLN A 195 -14.43 -6.98 -3.22
C GLN A 195 -12.97 -6.58 -3.39
N TRP A 196 -12.56 -6.28 -4.62
CA TRP A 196 -11.20 -5.83 -4.91
C TRP A 196 -11.19 -4.31 -5.14
N ILE A 197 -10.41 -3.60 -4.32
CA ILE A 197 -10.04 -2.21 -4.57
C ILE A 197 -8.68 -2.24 -5.27
N ALA A 198 -8.65 -1.80 -6.53
CA ALA A 198 -7.42 -1.80 -7.32
C ALA A 198 -6.54 -0.60 -6.95
N GLU A 199 -5.28 -0.89 -6.65
CA GLU A 199 -4.22 0.11 -6.57
C GLU A 199 -3.74 0.45 -7.99
N GLY A 200 -4.36 1.45 -8.60
CA GLY A 200 -4.08 1.88 -9.97
C GLY A 200 -2.67 2.45 -10.14
N HIS A 201 -2.01 2.03 -11.21
CA HIS A 201 -0.66 2.43 -11.61
C HIS A 201 -0.62 3.19 -12.96
N PRO A 202 -1.34 4.32 -13.11
CA PRO A 202 -1.28 5.13 -14.33
C PRO A 202 0.08 5.84 -14.50
N THR A 203 0.36 6.32 -15.71
CA THR A 203 1.45 7.28 -15.96
C THR A 203 0.88 8.62 -16.44
N PRO A 204 1.65 9.73 -16.38
CA PRO A 204 1.18 11.01 -16.89
C PRO A 204 0.79 10.99 -18.38
N GLU A 205 1.48 10.16 -19.16
CA GLU A 205 1.27 9.98 -20.61
C GLU A 205 0.07 9.08 -20.92
N ASP A 206 -0.23 8.13 -20.02
CA ASP A 206 -1.37 7.23 -20.13
C ASP A 206 -2.13 7.12 -18.79
N PRO A 207 -2.98 8.11 -18.47
CA PRO A 207 -3.72 8.16 -17.22
C PRO A 207 -4.91 7.18 -17.17
N LYS A 208 -5.22 6.47 -18.27
CA LYS A 208 -6.53 5.78 -18.42
C LYS A 208 -6.41 4.27 -18.59
N THR A 209 -5.42 3.76 -19.33
CA THR A 209 -5.40 2.32 -19.69
C THR A 209 -5.35 1.40 -18.48
N ASN A 210 -4.46 1.67 -17.51
CA ASN A 210 -4.33 0.84 -16.31
C ASN A 210 -5.60 0.86 -15.45
N ILE A 211 -6.21 2.04 -15.29
CA ILE A 211 -7.47 2.23 -14.55
C ILE A 211 -8.59 1.44 -15.21
N LYS A 212 -8.77 1.61 -16.53
CA LYS A 212 -9.82 0.92 -17.28
C LYS A 212 -9.66 -0.60 -17.19
N ALA A 213 -8.44 -1.11 -17.35
CA ALA A 213 -8.16 -2.53 -17.24
C ALA A 213 -8.54 -3.09 -15.86
N SER A 214 -8.32 -2.33 -14.79
CA SER A 214 -8.72 -2.74 -13.43
C SER A 214 -10.24 -2.89 -13.30
N VAL A 215 -11.00 -1.93 -13.82
CA VAL A 215 -12.48 -1.98 -13.82
C VAL A 215 -13.01 -3.10 -14.72
N ASP A 216 -12.46 -3.24 -15.94
CA ASP A 216 -12.84 -4.31 -16.88
C ASP A 216 -12.60 -5.70 -16.27
N TRP A 217 -11.62 -5.83 -15.36
CA TRP A 217 -11.31 -7.07 -14.66
C TRP A 217 -12.14 -7.31 -13.39
N GLY A 218 -13.04 -6.39 -13.04
CA GLY A 218 -13.97 -6.54 -11.92
C GLY A 218 -13.57 -5.84 -10.62
N ALA A 219 -12.67 -4.85 -10.67
CA ALA A 219 -12.41 -4.01 -9.51
C ALA A 219 -13.70 -3.31 -9.05
N SER A 220 -13.98 -3.36 -7.75
CA SER A 220 -15.14 -2.70 -7.12
C SER A 220 -14.90 -1.20 -6.90
N ALA A 221 -13.64 -0.78 -6.77
CA ALA A 221 -13.19 0.61 -6.73
C ALA A 221 -11.74 0.67 -7.22
N VAL A 222 -11.25 1.88 -7.57
CA VAL A 222 -9.86 2.11 -7.95
C VAL A 222 -9.34 3.35 -7.21
N TYR A 223 -8.09 3.31 -6.77
CA TYR A 223 -7.38 4.50 -6.28
C TYR A 223 -5.99 4.60 -6.90
N LEU A 224 -5.42 5.80 -7.02
CA LEU A 224 -4.04 5.96 -7.49
C LEU A 224 -3.06 5.60 -6.36
N GLN A 225 -2.05 4.78 -6.65
CA GLN A 225 -1.04 4.40 -5.67
C GLN A 225 -0.37 5.61 -5.01
N GLY A 226 -0.10 5.52 -3.69
CA GLY A 226 0.52 6.60 -2.91
C GLY A 226 1.82 7.13 -3.49
N VAL A 227 2.75 6.24 -3.86
CA VAL A 227 4.03 6.63 -4.48
C VAL A 227 3.83 7.39 -5.80
N ILE A 228 2.81 7.05 -6.58
CA ILE A 228 2.49 7.75 -7.84
C ILE A 228 1.96 9.14 -7.54
N GLY A 229 1.00 9.26 -6.61
CA GLY A 229 0.50 10.56 -6.16
C GLY A 229 1.61 11.49 -5.67
N ASP A 230 2.52 10.96 -4.84
CA ASP A 230 3.64 11.72 -4.30
C ASP A 230 4.64 12.16 -5.39
N ARG A 231 4.91 11.31 -6.40
CA ARG A 231 5.78 11.65 -7.53
C ARG A 231 5.15 12.73 -8.40
N TRP A 232 3.89 12.58 -8.78
CA TRP A 232 3.20 13.54 -9.63
C TRP A 232 3.08 14.91 -8.98
N LEU A 233 2.89 14.96 -7.65
CA LEU A 233 2.96 16.24 -6.93
C LEU A 233 4.32 16.93 -7.12
N LYS A 234 5.43 16.20 -6.97
CA LYS A 234 6.78 16.79 -7.09
C LYS A 234 7.14 17.18 -8.51
N GLU A 235 6.67 16.41 -9.48
CA GLU A 235 6.97 16.61 -10.90
C GLU A 235 6.06 17.67 -11.55
N GLY A 236 5.08 18.20 -10.80
CA GLY A 236 4.17 19.25 -11.30
C GLY A 236 2.99 18.70 -12.09
N HIS A 237 2.64 17.43 -11.90
CA HIS A 237 1.54 16.72 -12.56
C HIS A 237 0.31 16.56 -11.65
N VAL A 238 0.13 17.43 -10.66
CA VAL A 238 -0.93 17.31 -9.63
C VAL A 238 -2.33 17.29 -10.24
N GLU A 239 -2.62 18.09 -11.26
CA GLU A 239 -3.93 18.15 -11.93
C GLU A 239 -4.34 16.80 -12.56
N LYS A 240 -3.37 16.02 -13.03
CA LYS A 240 -3.63 14.69 -13.59
C LYS A 240 -4.19 13.72 -12.55
N LEU A 241 -3.95 13.95 -11.26
CA LEU A 241 -4.58 13.16 -10.19
C LEU A 241 -6.10 13.36 -10.20
N GLY A 242 -6.56 14.60 -10.39
CA GLY A 242 -7.98 14.93 -10.56
C GLY A 242 -8.58 14.28 -11.80
N GLU A 243 -7.90 14.38 -12.95
CA GLU A 243 -8.32 13.73 -14.21
C GLU A 243 -8.52 12.21 -14.04
N CYS A 244 -7.62 11.54 -13.31
CA CYS A 244 -7.74 10.11 -13.04
C CYS A 244 -8.92 9.80 -12.11
N VAL A 245 -9.16 10.60 -11.07
CA VAL A 245 -10.32 10.45 -10.16
C VAL A 245 -11.62 10.57 -10.94
N GLU A 246 -11.77 11.62 -11.74
CA GLU A 246 -12.93 11.83 -12.61
C GLU A 246 -13.13 10.65 -13.57
N TYR A 247 -12.04 10.17 -14.17
CA TYR A 247 -12.11 9.05 -15.08
C TYR A 247 -12.58 7.77 -14.38
N ILE A 248 -12.06 7.44 -13.20
CA ILE A 248 -12.51 6.28 -12.41
C ILE A 248 -14.02 6.38 -12.14
N LYS A 249 -14.49 7.54 -11.67
CA LYS A 249 -15.91 7.79 -11.39
C LYS A 249 -16.77 7.65 -12.65
N SER A 250 -16.27 8.09 -13.81
CA SER A 250 -16.96 7.94 -15.10
C SER A 250 -17.16 6.48 -15.54
N LEU A 251 -16.34 5.55 -15.01
CA LEU A 251 -16.49 4.11 -15.23
C LEU A 251 -17.52 3.46 -14.27
N GLY A 252 -18.16 4.25 -13.40
CA GLY A 252 -19.24 3.80 -12.52
C GLY A 252 -18.78 3.13 -11.22
N VAL A 253 -17.50 3.24 -10.86
CA VAL A 253 -16.96 2.73 -9.60
C VAL A 253 -16.36 3.87 -8.75
N PRO A 254 -16.29 3.73 -7.41
CA PRO A 254 -15.68 4.76 -6.57
C PRO A 254 -14.21 5.01 -6.91
N GLY A 255 -13.84 6.29 -7.00
CA GLY A 255 -12.48 6.74 -7.31
C GLY A 255 -11.77 7.33 -6.10
N GLY A 256 -10.58 6.83 -5.77
CA GLY A 256 -9.80 7.29 -4.62
C GLY A 256 -8.43 7.85 -4.98
N LEU A 257 -7.78 8.49 -4.00
CA LEU A 257 -6.40 8.95 -4.09
C LEU A 257 -5.56 8.40 -2.94
N GLY A 258 -4.46 7.74 -3.29
CA GLY A 258 -3.45 7.31 -2.34
C GLY A 258 -2.37 8.37 -2.17
N ALA A 259 -1.81 8.47 -0.97
CA ALA A 259 -0.64 9.31 -0.72
C ALA A 259 0.19 8.79 0.46
N HIS A 260 1.50 9.06 0.43
CA HIS A 260 2.33 9.01 1.64
C HIS A 260 2.63 10.43 2.13
N LEU A 261 2.79 11.38 1.23
CA LEU A 261 2.90 12.81 1.55
C LEU A 261 1.51 13.42 1.74
N LEU A 262 1.24 13.97 2.93
CA LEU A 262 -0.01 14.67 3.23
C LEU A 262 -0.33 15.78 2.22
N ASP A 263 0.70 16.41 1.65
CA ASP A 263 0.56 17.52 0.71
C ASP A 263 -0.20 17.13 -0.58
N VAL A 264 -0.19 15.84 -0.99
CA VAL A 264 -1.02 15.36 -2.12
C VAL A 264 -2.50 15.56 -1.82
N ILE A 265 -2.91 15.20 -0.61
CA ILE A 265 -4.31 15.27 -0.18
C ILE A 265 -4.72 16.72 0.06
N ILE A 266 -3.85 17.54 0.65
CA ILE A 266 -4.10 18.99 0.80
C ILE A 266 -4.36 19.63 -0.57
N ASN A 267 -3.52 19.34 -1.58
CA ASN A 267 -3.72 19.85 -2.93
C ASN A 267 -5.01 19.31 -3.55
N SER A 268 -5.32 18.03 -3.35
CA SER A 268 -6.59 17.44 -3.81
C SER A 268 -7.82 18.13 -3.23
N GLU A 269 -7.83 18.46 -1.93
CA GLU A 269 -8.93 19.20 -1.29
C GLU A 269 -8.98 20.66 -1.77
N ALA A 270 -7.82 21.33 -1.88
CA ALA A 270 -7.75 22.73 -2.29
C ALA A 270 -8.15 22.97 -3.75
N LEU A 271 -7.80 22.04 -4.65
CA LEU A 271 -8.11 22.08 -6.08
C LEU A 271 -9.47 21.44 -6.41
N GLY A 272 -10.14 20.83 -5.43
CA GLY A 272 -11.48 20.31 -5.61
C GLY A 272 -11.58 19.04 -6.45
N PHE A 273 -10.55 18.16 -6.43
CA PHE A 273 -10.55 16.90 -7.22
C PHE A 273 -11.67 15.91 -6.84
N ASP A 274 -12.30 16.10 -5.68
CA ASP A 274 -13.46 15.32 -5.20
C ASP A 274 -13.33 13.78 -5.33
N PRO A 275 -12.27 13.15 -4.76
CA PRO A 275 -12.23 11.69 -4.65
C PRO A 275 -13.31 11.19 -3.68
N ASP A 276 -13.75 9.95 -3.88
CA ASP A 276 -14.75 9.31 -3.02
C ASP A 276 -14.16 8.78 -1.71
N PHE A 277 -12.82 8.60 -1.65
CA PHE A 277 -12.06 8.20 -0.47
C PHE A 277 -10.56 8.49 -0.65
N TYR A 278 -9.82 8.54 0.46
CA TYR A 278 -8.36 8.60 0.49
C TYR A 278 -7.76 7.31 1.00
N VAL A 279 -6.57 6.95 0.51
CA VAL A 279 -5.73 5.87 1.05
C VAL A 279 -4.45 6.49 1.61
N LYS A 280 -4.26 6.49 2.93
CA LYS A 280 -3.18 7.22 3.58
C LYS A 280 -2.43 6.33 4.56
N THR A 281 -1.13 6.15 4.33
CA THR A 281 -0.25 5.57 5.35
C THR A 281 -0.28 6.42 6.61
N LEU A 282 -0.59 5.81 7.75
CA LEU A 282 -0.55 6.45 9.06
C LEU A 282 0.08 5.50 10.08
N HIS A 283 1.18 5.92 10.67
CA HIS A 283 1.85 5.18 11.74
C HIS A 283 2.60 6.15 12.66
N HIS A 284 2.73 5.80 13.94
CA HIS A 284 3.58 6.56 14.86
C HIS A 284 5.06 6.45 14.46
N THR A 285 5.93 7.29 15.02
CA THR A 285 7.39 7.25 14.80
C THR A 285 8.14 6.44 15.87
N ASN A 286 7.43 5.91 16.87
CA ASN A 286 8.02 5.15 17.98
C ASN A 286 8.25 3.67 17.64
N TYR A 287 9.19 3.37 16.72
CA TYR A 287 9.61 1.99 16.43
C TYR A 287 11.10 1.93 16.10
N TRP A 288 11.73 0.78 16.32
CA TRP A 288 13.19 0.64 16.27
C TRP A 288 13.82 1.07 14.92
N SER A 289 13.14 0.75 13.82
CA SER A 289 13.58 1.11 12.47
C SER A 289 13.03 2.45 11.98
N ALA A 290 12.50 3.31 12.85
CA ALA A 290 11.91 4.58 12.45
C ALA A 290 12.90 5.50 11.73
N ARG A 291 12.33 6.53 11.10
CA ARG A 291 13.09 7.57 10.40
C ARG A 291 14.17 8.14 11.31
N ARG A 292 15.42 8.08 10.86
CA ARG A 292 16.55 8.70 11.55
C ARG A 292 16.54 10.22 11.35
N PRO A 293 17.11 11.01 12.28
CA PRO A 293 17.14 12.47 12.15
C PRO A 293 17.85 12.99 10.90
N ASP A 294 18.83 12.24 10.36
CA ASP A 294 19.57 12.56 9.13
C ASP A 294 18.79 12.22 7.84
N GLN A 295 17.75 11.38 7.94
CA GLN A 295 16.93 11.05 6.78
C GLN A 295 16.01 12.24 6.47
N GLY A 296 16.12 12.79 5.27
CA GLY A 296 15.28 13.88 4.78
C GLY A 296 13.78 13.56 4.85
N PRO A 297 12.90 14.57 4.69
CA PRO A 297 11.45 14.43 4.88
C PRO A 297 10.75 13.61 3.80
N ASP A 298 11.48 13.27 2.75
CA ASP A 298 10.92 12.64 1.57
C ASP A 298 10.85 11.10 1.71
N VAL A 299 9.63 10.57 1.62
CA VAL A 299 9.32 9.14 1.57
C VAL A 299 9.66 8.49 0.22
N VAL A 300 9.49 9.20 -0.91
CA VAL A 300 9.70 8.63 -2.25
C VAL A 300 11.18 8.46 -2.56
N GLY A 301 12.01 9.41 -2.12
CA GLY A 301 13.47 9.36 -2.27
C GLY A 301 14.17 8.50 -1.21
N ASN A 302 13.45 8.03 -0.19
CA ASN A 302 14.04 7.29 0.93
C ASN A 302 14.39 5.84 0.54
N ARG A 303 15.67 5.56 0.33
CA ARG A 303 16.16 4.21 0.00
C ARG A 303 16.16 3.23 1.17
N ALA A 304 15.96 3.69 2.40
CA ALA A 304 15.99 2.82 3.58
C ALA A 304 14.67 2.10 3.83
N ASP A 305 13.58 2.47 3.13
CA ASP A 305 12.26 1.83 3.17
C ASP A 305 11.75 1.60 4.60
N ASN A 306 11.89 2.63 5.43
CA ASN A 306 11.71 2.51 6.88
C ASN A 306 10.69 3.48 7.46
N PHE A 307 10.15 4.38 6.64
CA PHE A 307 9.02 5.24 7.02
C PHE A 307 8.23 5.65 5.77
N TRP A 308 6.91 5.70 5.91
CA TRP A 308 5.97 6.12 4.87
C TRP A 308 4.96 7.17 5.39
N GLU A 309 5.10 7.62 6.63
CA GLU A 309 4.37 8.74 7.22
C GLU A 309 5.38 9.67 7.91
N PRO A 310 5.77 10.79 7.28
CA PRO A 310 6.79 11.69 7.81
C PRO A 310 6.27 12.68 8.86
N THR A 311 4.95 12.91 8.95
CA THR A 311 4.32 13.90 9.84
C THR A 311 2.98 13.40 10.40
N PRO A 312 2.94 12.31 11.19
CA PRO A 312 1.70 11.67 11.60
C PRO A 312 0.76 12.59 12.38
N GLU A 313 1.27 13.46 13.27
CA GLU A 313 0.44 14.37 14.05
C GLU A 313 -0.27 15.38 13.14
N LYS A 314 0.42 15.87 12.11
CA LYS A 314 -0.17 16.80 11.13
C LYS A 314 -1.21 16.11 10.25
N THR A 315 -0.95 14.86 9.87
CA THR A 315 -1.91 14.02 9.15
C THR A 315 -3.17 13.82 9.99
N ILE A 316 -3.05 13.48 11.27
CA ILE A 316 -4.18 13.29 12.19
C ILE A 316 -5.00 14.58 12.33
N GLU A 317 -4.35 15.73 12.53
CA GLU A 317 -5.09 17.00 12.61
C GLU A 317 -5.83 17.33 11.31
N PHE A 318 -5.20 17.09 10.15
CA PHE A 318 -5.84 17.33 8.87
C PHE A 318 -7.00 16.36 8.59
N MET A 319 -6.87 15.08 8.97
CA MET A 319 -7.94 14.07 8.84
C MET A 319 -9.23 14.52 9.54
N LYS A 320 -9.14 15.27 10.66
CA LYS A 320 -10.32 15.82 11.36
C LYS A 320 -11.09 16.86 10.54
N THR A 321 -10.45 17.47 9.55
CA THR A 321 -11.06 18.53 8.70
C THR A 321 -11.71 17.96 7.43
N VAL A 322 -11.40 16.71 7.07
CA VAL A 322 -11.87 16.07 5.83
C VAL A 322 -13.01 15.11 6.15
N GLN A 323 -14.14 15.30 5.47
CA GLN A 323 -15.33 14.46 5.66
C GLN A 323 -15.31 13.16 4.83
N LYS A 324 -14.43 13.10 3.82
CA LYS A 324 -14.28 11.93 2.95
C LYS A 324 -13.74 10.73 3.75
N PRO A 325 -14.17 9.49 3.45
CA PRO A 325 -13.64 8.29 4.08
C PRO A 325 -12.13 8.15 3.89
N TRP A 326 -11.48 7.62 4.93
CA TRP A 326 -10.06 7.28 4.93
C TRP A 326 -9.90 5.77 5.02
N ILE A 327 -8.98 5.24 4.20
CA ILE A 327 -8.37 3.92 4.31
C ILE A 327 -6.93 4.11 4.76
#